data_AF-A0A8H7XIG0-F1
#
_entry.id   AF-A0A8H7XIG0-F1
#
_cell.length_a   1.000
_cell.length_b   1.000
_cell.length_c   1.000
_cell.angle_alpha   90.00
_cell.angle_beta   90.00
_cell.angle_gamma   90.00
#
_symmetry.space_group_name_H-M   'P 1'
#
loop_
_entity.id
_entity.type
_entity.pdbx_description
1 polymer ?
#
loop_
_entity_poly.entity_id
_entity_poly.type
_entity_poly.pdbx_seq_one_letter_code
_entity_poly.pdbx_strand_id
1 'polypeptide(L)'
;MFIRSLKLFVALLSLIHTTLGNPIIVDTRNPTASIHDRESRTIIPRVDASSYPYGEALPNEFQWRNWDPKDPDQKKQGEKIHQAFVEWQDFAKAGLQAASDPTSDTFKRWFGKQDNNEEIKNVFANAYDVTAEDGKGAATANVAKMICDYQDFKKRCKESTAAWTMPDSGEFHVCPYGLDRLLNSELVCSNFDDSCSAEMRSLPMTLMHEMTHFNSIGAAGRGGIAILDEVGGAYDCFKLDDDDKGDNAQNYAWLAGDAYWAQKCSKTFKDPSVGVTSTGEDEVIDSTQGEPSCMGKTQFHQEEADAAIVKFCGNFDWKTWVVVPLVSIGNEMTSHGRHKVYQIQDHYLINGGNNNLWLDVYFAQSSCTGSFAFNETICLTQMRTILNGCDTSGLFPKHGGVILDVCAVYRISASPASDPDPTSLISNDNRIGQFTCVDTDVSALGPSSVLAGTLL
;
A
#
# COMPACT_ATOMS: atom_id res chain seq x y z
N MET A 1 -9.66 -34.04 -70.72
CA MET A 1 -10.03 -34.87 -69.55
C MET A 1 -10.85 -33.98 -68.64
N PHE A 2 -12.20 -33.99 -68.78
CA PHE A 2 -13.16 -34.51 -67.79
C PHE A 2 -12.83 -34.09 -66.34
N ILE A 3 -13.55 -33.24 -65.58
CA ILE A 3 -14.99 -32.93 -65.34
C ILE A 3 -15.29 -33.17 -63.84
N ARG A 4 -15.85 -32.13 -63.19
CA ARG A 4 -16.81 -32.08 -62.06
C ARG A 4 -16.39 -32.58 -60.66
N SER A 5 -16.52 -31.79 -59.58
CA SER A 5 -17.74 -31.22 -58.95
C SER A 5 -18.56 -32.29 -58.22
N LEU A 6 -18.79 -32.16 -56.89
CA LEU A 6 -20.13 -31.98 -56.31
C LEU A 6 -20.11 -31.74 -54.78
N LYS A 7 -21.01 -30.85 -54.36
CA LYS A 7 -21.41 -30.52 -52.98
C LYS A 7 -22.37 -31.59 -52.40
N LEU A 8 -22.63 -31.42 -51.09
CA LEU A 8 -23.94 -31.58 -50.39
C LEU A 8 -24.28 -32.93 -49.73
N PHE A 9 -24.56 -32.89 -48.43
CA PHE A 9 -25.53 -33.74 -47.69
C PHE A 9 -25.90 -32.98 -46.40
N VAL A 10 -27.02 -32.26 -46.30
CA VAL A 10 -28.43 -32.67 -46.05
C VAL A 10 -28.67 -33.20 -44.63
N ALA A 11 -29.45 -32.40 -43.89
CA ALA A 11 -30.07 -32.67 -42.61
C ALA A 11 -31.27 -33.62 -42.75
N LEU A 12 -31.58 -34.38 -41.68
CA LEU A 12 -32.85 -35.09 -41.53
C LEU A 12 -33.44 -34.86 -40.14
N LEU A 13 -34.67 -34.34 -40.12
CA LEU A 13 -35.62 -34.26 -39.01
C LEU A 13 -36.41 -35.58 -38.90
N SER A 14 -36.85 -35.96 -37.69
CA SER A 14 -38.17 -36.53 -37.30
C SER A 14 -38.08 -36.97 -35.82
N LEU A 15 -38.79 -36.37 -34.84
CA LEU A 15 -40.15 -36.73 -34.34
C LEU A 15 -40.36 -38.26 -34.19
N ILE A 16 -40.86 -38.85 -33.08
CA ILE A 16 -42.09 -38.62 -32.30
C ILE A 16 -42.00 -39.43 -30.96
N HIS A 17 -42.44 -38.90 -29.81
CA HIS A 17 -43.50 -39.46 -28.91
C HIS A 17 -43.46 -38.93 -27.47
N THR A 18 -44.54 -38.24 -27.13
CA THR A 18 -45.04 -37.89 -25.79
C THR A 18 -45.71 -39.09 -25.13
N THR A 19 -45.45 -39.31 -23.83
CA THR A 19 -46.46 -39.84 -22.91
C THR A 19 -46.31 -39.17 -21.54
N LEU A 20 -47.46 -38.65 -21.09
CA LEU A 20 -47.71 -38.01 -19.80
C LEU A 20 -47.72 -39.04 -18.66
N GLY A 21 -47.13 -38.65 -17.51
CA GLY A 21 -47.30 -39.30 -16.22
C GLY A 21 -47.08 -38.26 -15.10
N ASN A 22 -48.14 -37.99 -14.35
CA ASN A 22 -48.24 -36.97 -13.30
C ASN A 22 -47.54 -37.40 -11.97
N PRO A 23 -47.38 -36.48 -11.00
CA PRO A 23 -46.20 -36.41 -10.14
C PRO A 23 -46.31 -37.22 -8.85
N ILE A 24 -45.17 -37.70 -8.36
CA ILE A 24 -45.01 -38.20 -6.99
C ILE A 24 -44.23 -37.14 -6.21
N ILE A 25 -44.91 -36.50 -5.26
CA ILE A 25 -44.30 -35.75 -4.16
C ILE A 25 -43.92 -36.79 -3.10
N VAL A 26 -42.63 -36.91 -2.77
CA VAL A 26 -42.15 -37.47 -1.51
C VAL A 26 -41.06 -36.55 -0.97
N ASP A 27 -41.45 -35.77 0.04
CA ASP A 27 -40.56 -35.16 1.03
C ASP A 27 -40.03 -36.29 1.94
N THR A 28 -38.71 -36.50 1.93
CA THR A 28 -38.02 -37.13 3.07
C THR A 28 -36.72 -36.38 3.35
N ARG A 29 -36.61 -35.96 4.60
CA ARG A 29 -35.54 -35.18 5.21
C ARG A 29 -34.26 -36.02 5.35
N ASN A 30 -33.13 -35.35 5.14
CA ASN A 30 -31.72 -35.54 5.59
C ASN A 30 -31.42 -36.64 6.66
N PRO A 31 -30.18 -37.18 6.80
CA PRO A 31 -28.90 -36.48 6.52
C PRO A 31 -27.73 -37.35 6.00
N THR A 32 -27.04 -36.87 4.97
CA THR A 32 -25.58 -37.10 4.81
C THR A 32 -24.96 -35.83 4.26
N ALA A 33 -24.99 -34.78 5.07
CA ALA A 33 -24.08 -33.65 4.85
C ALA A 33 -22.68 -34.16 5.19
N SER A 34 -21.90 -34.35 4.12
CA SER A 34 -20.45 -34.47 4.14
C SER A 34 -19.89 -33.55 5.22
N ILE A 35 -19.17 -34.12 6.17
CA ILE A 35 -18.28 -33.39 7.04
C ILE A 35 -17.33 -32.65 6.10
N HIS A 36 -17.59 -31.37 5.88
CA HIS A 36 -16.66 -30.48 5.21
C HIS A 36 -15.36 -30.57 5.99
N ASP A 37 -14.29 -30.95 5.28
CA ASP A 37 -12.91 -30.81 5.72
C ASP A 37 -12.73 -29.42 6.30
N ARG A 38 -12.78 -29.36 7.62
CA ARG A 38 -12.41 -28.19 8.39
C ARG A 38 -10.90 -28.18 8.27
N GLU A 39 -10.36 -27.41 7.32
CA GLU A 39 -8.93 -27.13 7.27
C GLU A 39 -8.52 -26.69 8.69
N SER A 40 -7.89 -27.61 9.43
CA SER A 40 -7.33 -27.25 10.70
C SER A 40 -6.26 -26.22 10.36
N ARG A 41 -6.46 -24.97 10.81
CA ARG A 41 -5.40 -23.96 10.82
C ARG A 41 -4.25 -24.57 11.61
N THR A 42 -3.35 -25.21 10.89
CA THR A 42 -2.12 -25.77 11.43
C THR A 42 -1.37 -24.55 11.92
N ILE A 43 -1.27 -24.40 13.24
CA ILE A 43 -0.38 -23.41 13.84
C ILE A 43 1.01 -23.87 13.43
N ILE A 44 1.54 -23.28 12.34
CA ILE A 44 2.91 -23.54 11.91
C ILE A 44 3.78 -22.97 13.04
N PRO A 45 4.53 -23.80 13.78
CA PRO A 45 5.40 -23.30 14.83
C PRO A 45 6.38 -22.31 14.21
N ARG A 46 6.49 -21.12 14.81
CA ARG A 46 7.43 -20.09 14.35
C ARG A 46 8.84 -20.64 14.52
N VAL A 47 9.51 -20.88 13.41
CA VAL A 47 10.91 -21.30 13.40
C VAL A 47 11.77 -20.08 13.72
N ASP A 48 12.82 -20.24 14.54
CA ASP A 48 13.76 -19.16 14.81
C ASP A 48 14.51 -18.77 13.52
N ALA A 49 14.84 -17.48 13.39
CA ALA A 49 15.64 -17.01 12.27
C ALA A 49 17.11 -17.46 12.41
N SER A 50 17.77 -17.71 11.29
CA SER A 50 19.16 -18.18 11.21
C SER A 50 20.02 -17.23 10.40
N SER A 51 21.34 -17.49 10.38
CA SER A 51 22.22 -16.94 9.34
C SER A 51 21.85 -17.49 7.96
N TYR A 52 22.48 -16.94 6.90
CA TYR A 52 22.33 -17.41 5.52
C TYR A 52 22.46 -18.95 5.44
N PRO A 53 21.43 -19.68 4.99
CA PRO A 53 21.37 -21.14 5.14
C PRO A 53 22.11 -21.90 4.03
N TYR A 54 22.61 -21.22 2.99
CA TYR A 54 23.23 -21.85 1.82
C TYR A 54 24.75 -21.61 1.70
N GLY A 55 25.38 -20.97 2.68
CA GLY A 55 26.82 -20.67 2.63
C GLY A 55 27.29 -19.75 3.75
N GLU A 56 28.31 -18.94 3.46
CA GLU A 56 28.80 -17.92 4.39
C GLU A 56 27.93 -16.66 4.26
N ALA A 57 27.38 -16.20 5.38
CA ALA A 57 26.68 -14.92 5.44
C ALA A 57 27.68 -13.76 5.36
N LEU A 58 27.26 -12.65 4.75
CA LEU A 58 28.01 -11.41 4.81
C LEU A 58 27.91 -10.77 6.20
N PRO A 59 28.90 -9.96 6.61
CA PRO A 59 28.80 -9.16 7.83
C PRO A 59 27.53 -8.31 7.85
N ASN A 60 26.76 -8.45 8.92
CA ASN A 60 25.48 -7.78 9.15
C ASN A 60 24.42 -8.01 8.05
N GLU A 61 24.49 -9.12 7.32
CA GLU A 61 23.37 -9.58 6.51
C GLU A 61 22.12 -9.82 7.37
N PHE A 62 20.93 -9.58 6.81
CA PHE A 62 19.68 -9.90 7.46
C PHE A 62 19.58 -11.40 7.76
N GLN A 63 18.70 -11.75 8.70
CA GLN A 63 18.47 -13.13 9.10
C GLN A 63 17.50 -13.82 8.15
N TRP A 64 17.53 -15.15 8.14
CA TRP A 64 16.75 -15.98 7.23
C TRP A 64 15.79 -16.86 8.03
N ARG A 65 14.50 -16.88 7.67
CA ARG A 65 13.49 -17.71 8.36
C ARG A 65 12.66 -18.54 7.38
N ASN A 66 12.32 -19.77 7.77
CA ASN A 66 11.51 -20.72 6.99
C ASN A 66 12.12 -21.15 5.63
N TRP A 67 13.42 -20.99 5.44
CA TRP A 67 14.13 -21.45 4.25
C TRP A 67 14.62 -22.90 4.43
N ASP A 68 14.23 -23.80 3.53
CA ASP A 68 14.70 -25.19 3.50
C ASP A 68 15.94 -25.33 2.60
N PRO A 69 17.14 -25.57 3.16
CA PRO A 69 18.36 -25.75 2.37
C PRO A 69 18.34 -26.95 1.42
N LYS A 70 17.39 -27.87 1.57
CA LYS A 70 17.24 -29.07 0.74
C LYS A 70 16.24 -28.89 -0.40
N ASP A 71 15.41 -27.85 -0.35
CA ASP A 71 14.48 -27.52 -1.42
C ASP A 71 15.25 -26.74 -2.52
N PRO A 72 15.35 -27.27 -3.75
CA PRO A 72 16.14 -26.64 -4.81
C PRO A 72 15.55 -25.30 -5.27
N ASP A 73 14.23 -25.10 -5.18
CA ASP A 73 13.61 -23.84 -5.59
C ASP A 73 13.85 -22.77 -4.53
N GLN A 74 13.70 -23.11 -3.25
CA GLN A 74 14.05 -22.21 -2.15
C GLN A 74 15.52 -21.86 -2.15
N LYS A 75 16.39 -22.84 -2.42
CA LYS A 75 17.82 -22.62 -2.57
C LYS A 75 18.12 -21.61 -3.68
N LYS A 76 17.56 -21.81 -4.86
CA LYS A 76 17.75 -20.90 -6.00
C LYS A 76 17.28 -19.48 -5.68
N GLN A 77 16.11 -19.33 -5.06
CA GLN A 77 15.57 -18.02 -4.67
C GLN A 77 16.41 -17.35 -3.58
N GLY A 78 16.80 -18.10 -2.56
CA GLY A 78 17.64 -17.60 -1.47
C GLY A 78 19.03 -17.20 -1.92
N GLU A 79 19.66 -17.98 -2.81
CA GLU A 79 20.94 -17.60 -3.45
C GLU A 79 20.80 -16.31 -4.27
N LYS A 80 19.69 -16.13 -5.00
CA LYS A 80 19.42 -14.90 -5.74
C LYS A 80 19.23 -13.69 -4.82
N ILE A 81 18.47 -13.83 -3.73
CA ILE A 81 18.27 -12.75 -2.76
C ILE A 81 19.59 -12.41 -2.05
N HIS A 82 20.39 -13.41 -1.68
CA HIS A 82 21.72 -13.19 -1.11
C HIS A 82 22.64 -12.44 -2.09
N GLN A 83 22.69 -12.86 -3.36
CA GLN A 83 23.45 -12.13 -4.38
C GLN A 83 22.91 -10.70 -4.57
N ALA A 84 21.59 -10.50 -4.49
CA ALA A 84 21.01 -9.17 -4.53
C ALA A 84 21.42 -8.32 -3.32
N PHE A 85 21.58 -8.91 -2.14
CA PHE A 85 22.09 -8.22 -0.96
C PHE A 85 23.58 -7.84 -1.11
N VAL A 86 24.40 -8.71 -1.70
CA VAL A 86 25.79 -8.39 -2.06
C VAL A 86 25.83 -7.13 -2.95
N GLU A 87 25.01 -7.11 -4.00
CA GLU A 87 24.97 -5.98 -4.96
C GLU A 87 24.24 -4.74 -4.41
N TRP A 88 23.38 -4.91 -3.41
CA TRP A 88 22.70 -3.82 -2.72
C TRP A 88 23.67 -2.92 -1.96
N GLN A 89 24.78 -3.45 -1.44
CA GLN A 89 25.79 -2.66 -0.74
C GLN A 89 26.36 -1.53 -1.60
N ASP A 90 26.52 -1.77 -2.91
CA ASP A 90 26.95 -0.73 -3.85
C ASP A 90 25.89 0.38 -4.00
N PHE A 91 24.60 0.03 -4.00
CA PHE A 91 23.52 1.02 -4.00
C PHE A 91 23.49 1.81 -2.70
N ALA A 92 23.55 1.15 -1.55
CA ALA A 92 23.52 1.83 -0.26
C ALA A 92 24.70 2.81 -0.12
N LYS A 93 25.90 2.41 -0.59
CA LYS A 93 27.08 3.27 -0.67
C LYS A 93 26.88 4.47 -1.59
N ALA A 94 26.41 4.25 -2.82
CA ALA A 94 26.18 5.32 -3.79
C ALA A 94 25.09 6.30 -3.31
N GLY A 95 24.02 5.77 -2.71
CA GLY A 95 22.95 6.56 -2.09
C GLY A 95 23.45 7.40 -0.92
N LEU A 96 24.27 6.84 -0.02
CA LEU A 96 24.89 7.60 1.06
C LEU A 96 25.81 8.72 0.54
N GLN A 97 26.57 8.45 -0.52
CA GLN A 97 27.42 9.46 -1.16
C GLN A 97 26.59 10.58 -1.79
N ALA A 98 25.52 10.24 -2.53
CA ALA A 98 24.62 11.22 -3.13
C ALA A 98 23.86 12.04 -2.07
N ALA A 99 23.40 11.41 -0.99
CA ALA A 99 22.76 12.09 0.14
C ALA A 99 23.72 13.02 0.91
N SER A 100 25.03 12.75 0.83
CA SER A 100 26.06 13.62 1.42
C SER A 100 26.38 14.85 0.57
N ASP A 101 25.90 14.93 -0.68
CA ASP A 101 25.98 16.10 -1.54
C ASP A 101 24.58 16.60 -1.95
N PRO A 102 23.91 17.39 -1.09
CA PRO A 102 22.58 17.92 -1.38
C PRO A 102 22.58 18.92 -2.55
N THR A 103 23.76 19.32 -3.03
CA THR A 103 23.88 20.24 -4.16
C THR A 103 23.92 19.52 -5.51
N SER A 104 24.14 18.20 -5.50
CA SER A 104 24.15 17.38 -6.72
C SER A 104 22.80 17.36 -7.42
N ASP A 105 22.82 17.23 -8.75
CA ASP A 105 21.59 17.09 -9.55
C ASP A 105 20.84 15.80 -9.19
N THR A 106 21.58 14.73 -8.87
CA THR A 106 21.00 13.45 -8.41
C THR A 106 20.23 13.62 -7.10
N PHE A 107 20.76 14.33 -6.11
CA PHE A 107 20.00 14.61 -4.88
C PHE A 107 18.76 15.45 -5.15
N LYS A 108 18.92 16.57 -5.86
CA LYS A 108 17.82 17.50 -6.15
C LYS A 108 16.68 16.85 -6.95
N ARG A 109 16.98 15.88 -7.80
CA ARG A 109 15.95 15.13 -8.53
C ARG A 109 15.01 14.37 -7.60
N TRP A 110 15.57 13.72 -6.58
CA TRP A 110 14.82 12.79 -5.72
C TRP A 110 14.39 13.36 -4.38
N PHE A 111 14.98 14.45 -3.92
CA PHE A 111 14.64 15.12 -2.66
C PHE A 111 14.53 16.64 -2.78
N GLY A 112 14.58 17.18 -4.01
CA GLY A 112 14.31 18.60 -4.24
C GLY A 112 15.26 19.55 -3.52
N LYS A 113 14.73 20.68 -3.03
CA LYS A 113 15.45 21.61 -2.16
C LYS A 113 14.98 21.45 -0.72
N GLN A 114 15.16 20.27 -0.13
CA GLN A 114 14.80 20.05 1.27
C GLN A 114 15.89 20.54 2.23
N ASP A 115 15.45 21.12 3.35
CA ASP A 115 16.31 21.52 4.49
C ASP A 115 16.67 20.33 5.40
N ASN A 116 16.11 19.14 5.16
CA ASN A 116 16.28 17.93 5.99
C ASN A 116 17.34 16.96 5.43
N ASN A 117 18.27 17.43 4.62
CA ASN A 117 19.28 16.59 3.94
C ASN A 117 20.05 15.66 4.90
N GLU A 118 20.31 16.09 6.13
CA GLU A 118 20.98 15.26 7.13
C GLU A 118 20.10 14.07 7.56
N GLU A 119 18.79 14.23 7.62
CA GLU A 119 17.87 13.11 7.89
C GLU A 119 17.87 12.08 6.76
N ILE A 120 17.81 12.55 5.50
CA ILE A 120 17.91 11.67 4.33
C ILE A 120 19.22 10.88 4.34
N LYS A 121 20.33 11.56 4.61
CA LYS A 121 21.64 10.94 4.78
C LYS A 121 21.68 9.94 5.94
N ASN A 122 21.03 10.25 7.07
CA ASN A 122 20.96 9.36 8.23
C ASN A 122 20.23 8.07 7.93
N VAL A 123 19.20 8.08 7.08
CA VAL A 123 18.54 6.83 6.63
C VAL A 123 19.55 5.90 5.95
N PHE A 124 20.36 6.41 5.03
CA PHE A 124 21.43 5.63 4.40
C PHE A 124 22.50 5.20 5.39
N ALA A 125 22.94 6.10 6.27
CA ALA A 125 23.97 5.79 7.28
C ALA A 125 23.49 4.76 8.32
N ASN A 126 22.18 4.68 8.57
CA ASN A 126 21.59 3.65 9.40
C ASN A 126 21.53 2.29 8.71
N ALA A 127 21.61 2.22 7.38
CA ALA A 127 21.66 0.97 6.62
C ALA A 127 23.09 0.55 6.27
N TYR A 128 23.99 1.51 6.00
CA TYR A 128 25.33 1.28 5.49
C TYR A 128 26.40 2.14 6.18
N ASP A 129 27.49 1.52 6.60
CA ASP A 129 28.64 2.18 7.22
C ASP A 129 29.84 2.14 6.27
N VAL A 130 30.24 3.30 5.74
CA VAL A 130 31.42 3.44 4.86
C VAL A 130 32.76 3.28 5.58
N THR A 131 32.77 3.38 6.91
CA THR A 131 33.99 3.29 7.73
C THR A 131 34.31 1.85 8.13
N ALA A 132 33.36 0.93 7.96
CA ALA A 132 33.57 -0.49 8.16
C ALA A 132 34.54 -1.09 7.14
N GLU A 133 35.17 -2.21 7.51
CA GLU A 133 36.04 -3.05 6.66
C GLU A 133 37.12 -2.28 5.87
N ASP A 134 38.02 -1.60 6.59
CA ASP A 134 39.15 -0.87 5.99
C ASP A 134 38.72 0.16 4.92
N GLY A 135 37.52 0.74 5.06
CA GLY A 135 36.96 1.74 4.15
C GLY A 135 36.27 1.18 2.90
N LYS A 136 36.08 -0.14 2.82
CA LYS A 136 35.20 -0.74 1.80
C LYS A 136 33.73 -0.46 2.10
N GLY A 137 33.41 -0.36 3.39
CA GLY A 137 32.09 -0.23 3.96
C GLY A 137 31.37 -1.57 4.07
N ALA A 138 30.31 -1.60 4.87
CA ALA A 138 29.49 -2.79 5.11
C ALA A 138 28.07 -2.39 5.54
N ALA A 139 27.15 -3.35 5.52
CA ALA A 139 25.85 -3.19 6.15
C ALA A 139 25.99 -2.92 7.66
N THR A 140 25.07 -2.16 8.24
CA THR A 140 25.07 -1.87 9.68
C THR A 140 24.40 -2.97 10.50
N ALA A 141 24.60 -2.95 11.81
CA ALA A 141 23.88 -3.82 12.74
C ALA A 141 22.34 -3.63 12.73
N ASN A 142 21.80 -2.57 12.11
CA ASN A 142 20.35 -2.45 11.95
C ASN A 142 19.84 -3.39 10.85
N VAL A 143 20.57 -3.54 9.75
CA VAL A 143 20.23 -4.49 8.68
C VAL A 143 20.22 -5.92 9.22
N ALA A 144 21.18 -6.26 10.09
CA ALA A 144 21.27 -7.58 10.74
C ALA A 144 20.06 -7.94 11.63
N LYS A 145 19.21 -6.97 11.98
CA LYS A 145 17.97 -7.20 12.74
C LYS A 145 16.78 -7.57 11.85
N MET A 146 16.86 -7.27 10.55
CA MET A 146 15.81 -7.63 9.61
C MET A 146 15.77 -9.14 9.38
N ILE A 147 14.61 -9.66 9.00
CA ILE A 147 14.38 -11.09 8.80
C ILE A 147 13.71 -11.30 7.44
N CYS A 148 14.43 -11.93 6.52
CA CYS A 148 13.88 -12.41 5.26
C CYS A 148 13.15 -13.74 5.50
N ASP A 149 11.83 -13.70 5.47
CA ASP A 149 10.99 -14.90 5.61
C ASP A 149 10.66 -15.49 4.25
N TYR A 150 10.86 -16.79 4.06
CA TYR A 150 10.39 -17.47 2.85
C TYR A 150 8.86 -17.53 2.76
N GLN A 151 8.16 -17.58 3.89
CA GLN A 151 6.70 -17.65 3.90
C GLN A 151 6.11 -16.24 3.80
N ASP A 152 5.18 -16.05 2.87
CA ASP A 152 4.30 -14.87 2.86
C ASP A 152 3.24 -14.98 3.97
N PHE A 153 3.69 -14.91 5.23
CA PHE A 153 2.84 -15.16 6.41
C PHE A 153 1.73 -14.11 6.60
N LYS A 154 1.85 -12.94 5.96
CA LYS A 154 0.81 -11.92 5.91
C LYS A 154 -0.07 -11.99 4.67
N LYS A 155 0.22 -12.90 3.71
CA LYS A 155 -0.49 -13.01 2.43
C LYS A 155 -0.54 -11.68 1.69
N ARG A 156 0.58 -10.94 1.70
CA ARG A 156 0.70 -9.60 1.11
C ARG A 156 1.23 -9.64 -0.31
N CYS A 157 1.76 -10.77 -0.78
CA CYS A 157 2.12 -10.90 -2.19
C CYS A 157 0.88 -10.92 -3.06
N LYS A 158 0.79 -9.90 -3.92
CA LYS A 158 -0.14 -9.85 -5.06
C LYS A 158 0.64 -10.02 -6.35
N GLU A 159 -0.06 -10.03 -7.48
CA GLU A 159 0.56 -10.22 -8.81
C GLU A 159 1.66 -9.20 -9.13
N SER A 160 1.57 -7.98 -8.59
CA SER A 160 2.52 -6.87 -8.85
C SER A 160 3.37 -6.45 -7.64
N THR A 161 3.26 -7.12 -6.50
CA THR A 161 4.04 -6.78 -5.30
C THR A 161 5.45 -7.36 -5.44
N ALA A 162 6.50 -6.54 -5.44
CA ALA A 162 7.87 -7.07 -5.51
C ALA A 162 8.35 -7.63 -4.17
N ALA A 163 8.09 -6.92 -3.08
CA ALA A 163 8.38 -7.32 -1.72
C ALA A 163 7.46 -6.54 -0.76
N TRP A 164 7.56 -6.84 0.53
CA TRP A 164 6.94 -6.05 1.58
C TRP A 164 7.72 -6.19 2.88
N THR A 165 7.65 -5.17 3.73
CA THR A 165 8.31 -5.11 5.04
C THR A 165 7.34 -4.72 6.14
N MET A 166 7.52 -5.29 7.34
CA MET A 166 6.86 -4.87 8.57
C MET A 166 7.75 -3.87 9.33
N PRO A 167 7.36 -2.58 9.44
CA PRO A 167 8.22 -1.53 9.96
C PRO A 167 8.77 -1.77 11.36
N ASP A 168 7.97 -2.36 12.25
CA ASP A 168 8.37 -2.55 13.65
C ASP A 168 9.31 -3.75 13.85
N SER A 169 9.09 -4.84 13.12
CA SER A 169 9.84 -6.08 13.31
C SER A 169 11.01 -6.24 12.34
N GLY A 170 11.04 -5.50 11.23
CA GLY A 170 12.01 -5.69 10.15
C GLY A 170 11.82 -7.02 9.41
N GLU A 171 10.69 -7.70 9.62
CA GLU A 171 10.34 -8.88 8.86
C GLU A 171 9.90 -8.48 7.47
N PHE A 172 10.52 -9.07 6.45
CA PHE A 172 10.22 -8.80 5.07
C PHE A 172 10.18 -10.08 4.26
N HIS A 173 9.54 -10.01 3.10
CA HIS A 173 9.43 -11.12 2.18
C HIS A 173 9.55 -10.62 0.74
N VAL A 174 10.34 -11.32 -0.09
CA VAL A 174 10.44 -11.04 -1.53
C VAL A 174 9.45 -11.91 -2.27
N CYS A 175 8.43 -11.28 -2.84
CA CYS A 175 7.37 -11.94 -3.57
C CYS A 175 7.85 -12.51 -4.92
N PRO A 176 7.08 -13.41 -5.57
CA PRO A 176 7.44 -13.96 -6.88
C PRO A 176 7.77 -12.90 -7.93
N TYR A 177 6.98 -11.81 -8.01
CA TYR A 177 7.25 -10.71 -8.94
C TYR A 177 8.59 -10.00 -8.67
N GLY A 178 9.00 -9.86 -7.40
CA GLY A 178 10.31 -9.32 -7.04
C GLY A 178 11.44 -10.27 -7.40
N LEU A 179 11.24 -11.58 -7.22
CA LEU A 179 12.19 -12.61 -7.61
C LEU A 179 12.41 -12.69 -9.14
N ASP A 180 11.47 -12.20 -9.94
CA ASP A 180 11.63 -12.08 -11.40
C ASP A 180 12.48 -10.87 -11.82
N ARG A 181 12.71 -9.90 -10.92
CA ARG A 181 13.59 -8.74 -11.21
C ARG A 181 15.03 -9.19 -11.38
N LEU A 182 15.74 -8.51 -12.27
CA LEU A 182 17.15 -8.77 -12.56
C LEU A 182 18.05 -8.30 -11.41
N LEU A 183 19.23 -8.91 -11.29
CA LEU A 183 20.35 -8.40 -10.52
C LEU A 183 21.02 -7.22 -11.25
N ASN A 184 21.79 -6.39 -10.54
CA ASN A 184 22.58 -5.32 -11.14
C ASN A 184 23.67 -5.86 -12.07
N SER A 185 24.16 -7.07 -11.84
CA SER A 185 25.11 -7.76 -12.72
C SER A 185 24.50 -8.21 -14.06
N GLU A 186 23.18 -8.35 -14.12
CA GLU A 186 22.42 -8.78 -15.31
C GLU A 186 21.94 -7.60 -16.16
N LEU A 187 21.86 -6.41 -15.58
CA LEU A 187 21.50 -5.17 -16.27
C LEU A 187 22.67 -4.57 -17.04
N VAL A 188 22.39 -4.03 -18.23
CA VAL A 188 23.40 -3.49 -19.14
C VAL A 188 23.16 -2.00 -19.40
N CYS A 189 24.18 -1.16 -19.18
CA CYS A 189 24.11 0.30 -19.32
C CYS A 189 23.61 0.80 -20.70
N SER A 190 23.76 -0.01 -21.76
CA SER A 190 23.26 0.31 -23.11
C SER A 190 21.75 0.25 -23.22
N ASN A 191 21.07 -0.43 -22.28
CA ASN A 191 19.62 -0.57 -22.26
C ASN A 191 18.93 0.57 -21.50
N PHE A 192 19.70 1.40 -20.80
CA PHE A 192 19.16 2.55 -20.10
C PHE A 192 19.03 3.74 -21.04
N ASP A 193 17.87 4.37 -20.98
CA ASP A 193 17.62 5.67 -21.59
C ASP A 193 18.50 6.76 -20.96
N ASP A 194 18.41 7.96 -21.53
CA ASP A 194 19.06 9.15 -20.96
C ASP A 194 18.39 9.60 -19.65
N SER A 195 17.19 9.12 -19.32
CA SER A 195 16.43 9.48 -18.12
C SER A 195 16.29 8.31 -17.16
N CYS A 196 16.15 8.59 -15.86
CA CYS A 196 15.83 7.55 -14.88
C CYS A 196 14.47 6.92 -15.19
N SER A 197 14.43 5.59 -15.28
CA SER A 197 13.28 4.84 -15.79
C SER A 197 13.22 3.41 -15.25
N ALA A 198 12.10 2.71 -15.51
CA ALA A 198 11.83 1.38 -14.98
C ALA A 198 12.89 0.32 -15.38
N GLU A 199 13.60 0.55 -16.49
CA GLU A 199 14.69 -0.28 -17.00
C GLU A 199 15.87 -0.39 -16.02
N MET A 200 16.00 0.57 -15.09
CA MET A 200 17.03 0.56 -14.05
C MET A 200 16.63 -0.24 -12.81
N ARG A 201 15.36 -0.67 -12.71
CA ARG A 201 14.87 -1.44 -11.56
C ARG A 201 15.52 -2.81 -11.50
N SER A 202 15.93 -3.18 -10.30
CA SER A 202 16.58 -4.45 -10.02
C SER A 202 16.14 -4.98 -8.65
N LEU A 203 16.41 -6.26 -8.38
CA LEU A 203 16.16 -6.83 -7.06
C LEU A 203 16.98 -6.12 -5.95
N PRO A 204 18.28 -5.76 -6.15
CA PRO A 204 18.99 -4.91 -5.20
C PRO A 204 18.30 -3.57 -4.92
N MET A 205 17.67 -2.95 -5.92
CA MET A 205 16.94 -1.69 -5.74
C MET A 205 15.65 -1.90 -4.94
N THR A 206 14.96 -3.03 -5.15
CA THR A 206 13.84 -3.45 -4.29
C THR A 206 14.29 -3.64 -2.85
N LEU A 207 15.43 -4.28 -2.59
CA LEU A 207 15.95 -4.40 -1.22
C LEU A 207 16.23 -3.03 -0.58
N MET A 208 16.75 -2.06 -1.36
CA MET A 208 16.97 -0.71 -0.87
C MET A 208 15.66 -0.02 -0.46
N HIS A 209 14.61 -0.18 -1.26
CA HIS A 209 13.26 0.29 -0.95
C HIS A 209 12.77 -0.33 0.37
N GLU A 210 12.74 -1.66 0.46
CA GLU A 210 12.22 -2.39 1.62
C GLU A 210 12.92 -2.06 2.94
N MET A 211 14.25 -1.90 2.90
CA MET A 211 15.03 -1.55 4.09
C MET A 211 14.66 -0.19 4.67
N THR A 212 14.16 0.74 3.84
CA THR A 212 13.77 2.07 4.33
C THR A 212 12.47 2.03 5.15
N HIS A 213 11.60 1.04 4.96
CA HIS A 213 10.42 0.88 5.81
C HIS A 213 10.75 0.41 7.21
N PHE A 214 11.91 -0.24 7.44
CA PHE A 214 12.24 -0.73 8.77
C PHE A 214 12.54 0.44 9.72
N ASN A 215 11.82 0.54 10.84
CA ASN A 215 11.88 1.69 11.75
C ASN A 215 13.28 1.95 12.32
N SER A 216 14.11 0.93 12.48
CA SER A 216 15.51 1.11 12.92
C SER A 216 16.42 1.73 11.85
N ILE A 217 15.96 1.82 10.60
CA ILE A 217 16.67 2.42 9.47
C ILE A 217 15.99 3.72 9.07
N GLY A 218 14.76 3.63 8.54
CA GLY A 218 14.00 4.77 8.01
C GLY A 218 13.59 5.75 9.07
N ALA A 219 12.64 5.34 9.94
CA ALA A 219 12.12 6.22 10.98
C ALA A 219 13.22 6.75 11.90
N ALA A 220 14.19 5.93 12.29
CA ALA A 220 15.34 6.37 13.07
C ALA A 220 16.19 7.44 12.34
N GLY A 221 16.33 7.37 11.02
CA GLY A 221 17.03 8.37 10.22
C GLY A 221 16.23 9.67 10.04
N ARG A 222 14.89 9.55 10.03
CA ARG A 222 13.91 10.63 9.84
C ARG A 222 13.35 11.22 11.14
N GLY A 223 14.08 11.12 12.25
CA GLY A 223 13.65 11.70 13.52
C GLY A 223 12.36 11.12 14.10
N GLY A 224 12.00 9.89 13.72
CA GLY A 224 10.79 9.18 14.13
C GLY A 224 9.66 9.16 13.11
N ILE A 225 9.82 9.81 11.95
CA ILE A 225 8.81 9.82 10.88
C ILE A 225 8.93 8.54 10.06
N ALA A 226 7.85 7.77 9.94
CA ALA A 226 7.83 6.56 9.15
C ALA A 226 8.01 6.86 7.65
N ILE A 227 8.74 6.00 6.95
CA ILE A 227 8.86 6.04 5.49
C ILE A 227 7.81 5.09 4.92
N LEU A 228 6.95 5.61 4.07
CA LEU A 228 5.78 4.98 3.48
C LEU A 228 5.98 4.76 1.97
N ASP A 229 4.96 4.20 1.34
CA ASP A 229 4.86 4.02 -0.11
C ASP A 229 3.88 5.04 -0.70
N GLU A 230 4.27 6.32 -0.77
CA GLU A 230 3.37 7.36 -1.28
C GLU A 230 3.10 7.16 -2.78
N VAL A 231 4.16 6.89 -3.55
CA VAL A 231 4.08 6.64 -5.00
C VAL A 231 5.17 5.68 -5.46
N GLY A 232 4.84 4.86 -6.46
CA GLY A 232 5.79 4.08 -7.25
C GLY A 232 6.36 4.87 -8.43
N GLY A 233 7.19 4.23 -9.26
CA GLY A 233 7.61 4.85 -10.55
C GLY A 233 8.71 5.90 -10.42
N ALA A 234 9.51 6.09 -11.48
CA ALA A 234 10.51 7.17 -11.50
C ALA A 234 9.82 8.54 -11.60
N TYR A 235 8.82 8.65 -12.49
CA TYR A 235 8.12 9.88 -12.77
C TYR A 235 7.32 10.40 -11.58
N ASP A 236 6.51 9.55 -10.94
CA ASP A 236 5.66 10.00 -9.84
C ASP A 236 6.49 10.34 -8.60
N CYS A 237 7.55 9.57 -8.30
CA CYS A 237 8.52 9.94 -7.25
C CYS A 237 9.19 11.30 -7.49
N PHE A 238 9.51 11.62 -8.76
CA PHE A 238 10.07 12.91 -9.13
C PHE A 238 9.05 14.06 -8.98
N LYS A 239 7.78 13.77 -9.22
CA LYS A 239 6.66 14.71 -9.15
C LYS A 239 6.05 14.92 -7.78
N LEU A 240 6.37 14.06 -6.82
CA LEU A 240 5.97 14.25 -5.44
C LEU A 240 6.37 15.64 -4.95
N ASP A 241 5.56 16.21 -4.06
CA ASP A 241 5.90 17.49 -3.45
C ASP A 241 7.21 17.33 -2.66
N ASP A 242 8.03 18.39 -2.66
CA ASP A 242 9.37 18.29 -2.08
C ASP A 242 9.32 17.90 -0.61
N ASP A 243 8.30 18.27 0.16
CA ASP A 243 8.19 17.88 1.58
C ASP A 243 7.89 16.38 1.76
N ASP A 244 7.17 15.76 0.81
CA ASP A 244 6.71 14.36 0.88
C ASP A 244 7.76 13.36 0.36
N LYS A 245 8.73 13.83 -0.46
CA LYS A 245 9.78 12.95 -1.01
C LYS A 245 10.61 12.24 0.05
N GLY A 246 10.79 12.89 1.21
CA GLY A 246 11.48 12.32 2.38
C GLY A 246 10.72 11.18 3.06
N ASP A 247 9.43 11.06 2.81
CA ASP A 247 8.55 10.07 3.43
C ASP A 247 8.23 8.92 2.47
N ASN A 248 8.78 8.91 1.25
CA ASN A 248 8.55 7.87 0.25
C ASN A 248 9.76 6.93 0.07
N ALA A 249 9.60 5.64 0.35
CA ALA A 249 10.66 4.63 0.24
C ALA A 249 11.28 4.57 -1.16
N GLN A 250 10.44 4.73 -2.17
CA GLN A 250 10.87 4.66 -3.56
C GLN A 250 11.79 5.83 -3.95
N ASN A 251 11.70 7.00 -3.32
CA ASN A 251 12.63 8.12 -3.55
C ASN A 251 14.06 7.78 -3.09
N TYR A 252 14.21 7.07 -1.97
CA TYR A 252 15.52 6.58 -1.50
C TYR A 252 16.12 5.55 -2.46
N ALA A 253 15.30 4.60 -2.90
CA ALA A 253 15.72 3.60 -3.87
C ALA A 253 16.15 4.24 -5.20
N TRP A 254 15.43 5.26 -5.67
CA TRP A 254 15.80 6.02 -6.86
C TRP A 254 17.07 6.85 -6.69
N LEU A 255 17.28 7.53 -5.56
CA LEU A 255 18.52 8.25 -5.30
C LEU A 255 19.73 7.31 -5.37
N ALA A 256 19.65 6.16 -4.70
CA ALA A 256 20.70 5.16 -4.69
C ALA A 256 20.94 4.55 -6.08
N GLY A 257 19.86 4.17 -6.77
CA GLY A 257 19.90 3.60 -8.11
C GLY A 257 20.51 4.53 -9.15
N ASP A 258 20.03 5.77 -9.19
CA ASP A 258 20.53 6.83 -10.08
C ASP A 258 22.02 7.09 -9.86
N ALA A 259 22.43 7.30 -8.60
CA ALA A 259 23.82 7.55 -8.25
C ALA A 259 24.75 6.41 -8.66
N TYR A 260 24.39 5.16 -8.35
CA TYR A 260 25.18 3.99 -8.72
C TYR A 260 25.28 3.81 -10.22
N TRP A 261 24.16 3.89 -10.94
CA TRP A 261 24.16 3.67 -12.37
C TRP A 261 24.84 4.82 -13.10
N ALA A 262 24.77 6.05 -12.59
CA ALA A 262 25.51 7.18 -13.14
C ALA A 262 27.02 6.92 -13.08
N GLN A 263 27.51 6.42 -11.94
CA GLN A 263 28.90 6.01 -11.77
C GLN A 263 29.28 4.82 -12.67
N LYS A 264 28.52 3.71 -12.57
CA LYS A 264 28.81 2.45 -13.28
C LYS A 264 28.74 2.60 -14.80
N CYS A 265 27.78 3.39 -15.30
CA CYS A 265 27.61 3.62 -16.72
C CYS A 265 28.38 4.84 -17.24
N SER A 266 29.02 5.62 -16.35
CA SER A 266 29.64 6.90 -16.70
C SER A 266 28.68 7.82 -17.46
N LYS A 267 27.43 7.91 -16.96
CA LYS A 267 26.34 8.71 -17.53
C LYS A 267 25.81 9.71 -16.51
N THR A 268 25.20 10.79 -17.00
CA THR A 268 24.35 11.67 -16.19
C THR A 268 22.93 11.46 -16.65
N PHE A 269 22.07 10.95 -15.78
CA PHE A 269 20.67 10.78 -16.09
C PHE A 269 19.93 12.12 -16.00
N LYS A 270 18.99 12.30 -16.93
CA LYS A 270 18.01 13.39 -16.95
C LYS A 270 16.82 13.04 -16.07
N ASP A 271 16.02 14.06 -15.76
CA ASP A 271 14.79 13.88 -15.01
C ASP A 271 13.83 12.91 -15.74
N PRO A 272 13.06 12.10 -15.01
CA PRO A 272 12.06 11.20 -15.58
C PRO A 272 11.07 11.97 -16.47
N SER A 273 10.71 11.40 -17.64
CA SER A 273 9.79 12.03 -18.59
C SER A 273 8.36 11.51 -18.46
N VAL A 274 7.37 12.37 -18.76
CA VAL A 274 5.93 12.03 -18.76
C VAL A 274 5.67 10.92 -19.78
N GLY A 275 4.98 9.85 -19.38
CA GLY A 275 4.61 8.75 -20.28
C GLY A 275 5.53 7.52 -20.19
N VAL A 276 6.57 7.57 -19.36
CA VAL A 276 7.25 6.36 -18.87
C VAL A 276 6.53 5.89 -17.60
N THR A 277 5.23 5.60 -17.71
CA THR A 277 4.51 4.94 -16.62
C THR A 277 5.05 3.51 -16.53
N SER A 278 5.70 3.19 -15.41
CA SER A 278 6.14 1.83 -15.15
C SER A 278 4.89 0.95 -15.05
N THR A 279 4.61 0.14 -16.07
CA THR A 279 3.42 -0.72 -16.16
C THR A 279 3.44 -1.92 -15.20
N GLY A 280 4.09 -1.78 -14.05
CA GLY A 280 4.24 -2.83 -13.04
C GLY A 280 4.49 -2.23 -11.67
N GLU A 281 3.64 -1.28 -11.29
CA GLU A 281 3.70 -0.56 -10.02
C GLU A 281 3.67 -1.55 -8.85
N ASP A 282 4.70 -1.43 -8.00
CA ASP A 282 4.68 -1.91 -6.63
C ASP A 282 3.44 -1.28 -6.00
N GLU A 283 2.39 -2.08 -5.83
CA GLU A 283 1.15 -1.61 -5.22
C GLU A 283 1.51 -1.18 -3.80
N VAL A 284 1.28 0.11 -3.50
CA VAL A 284 1.36 0.71 -2.18
C VAL A 284 0.56 -0.14 -1.19
N ILE A 285 1.22 -0.96 -0.38
CA ILE A 285 0.59 -1.65 0.74
C ILE A 285 1.14 -1.00 2.01
N ASP A 286 0.56 0.16 2.35
CA ASP A 286 0.80 0.82 3.63
C ASP A 286 0.61 -0.20 4.77
N SER A 287 1.72 -0.47 5.46
CA SER A 287 1.86 -1.52 6.45
C SER A 287 1.39 -1.10 7.85
N THR A 288 0.84 0.11 8.00
CA THR A 288 0.30 0.64 9.28
C THR A 288 -1.19 0.41 9.51
N GLN A 289 -1.84 -0.48 8.73
CA GLN A 289 -3.25 -0.85 8.95
C GLN A 289 -3.52 -1.26 10.41
N GLY A 290 -4.24 -0.40 11.15
CA GLY A 290 -4.77 -0.74 12.46
C GLY A 290 -5.68 -1.97 12.38
N GLU A 291 -5.70 -2.81 13.40
CA GLU A 291 -6.69 -3.89 13.45
C GLU A 291 -8.12 -3.27 13.51
N PRO A 292 -9.08 -3.76 12.70
CA PRO A 292 -10.41 -3.18 12.69
C PRO A 292 -11.13 -3.44 14.02
N SER A 293 -11.78 -2.41 14.54
CA SER A 293 -12.68 -2.50 15.70
C SER A 293 -14.07 -2.91 15.25
N CYS A 294 -14.49 -4.11 15.67
CA CYS A 294 -15.71 -4.73 15.16
C CYS A 294 -16.92 -4.37 16.01
N MET A 295 -17.88 -3.69 15.40
CA MET A 295 -19.02 -3.08 16.13
C MET A 295 -20.36 -3.17 15.41
N GLY A 296 -20.43 -3.75 14.21
CA GLY A 296 -21.68 -3.95 13.48
C GLY A 296 -22.55 -5.03 14.11
N LYS A 297 -23.84 -4.72 14.32
CA LYS A 297 -24.83 -5.69 14.83
C LYS A 297 -25.66 -6.36 13.73
N THR A 298 -25.88 -5.65 12.63
CA THR A 298 -26.67 -6.14 11.50
C THR A 298 -25.77 -6.93 10.56
N GLN A 299 -26.24 -8.11 10.18
CA GLN A 299 -25.50 -9.02 9.32
C GLN A 299 -25.71 -8.70 7.84
N PHE A 300 -24.69 -8.94 7.04
CA PHE A 300 -24.75 -8.80 5.58
C PHE A 300 -23.87 -9.84 4.88
N HIS A 301 -24.10 -10.04 3.59
CA HIS A 301 -23.28 -10.89 2.74
C HIS A 301 -22.01 -10.15 2.29
N GLN A 302 -20.88 -10.86 2.25
CA GLN A 302 -19.60 -10.28 1.82
C GLN A 302 -19.67 -9.74 0.38
N GLU A 303 -20.32 -10.45 -0.54
CA GLU A 303 -20.40 -10.06 -1.95
C GLU A 303 -21.16 -8.74 -2.15
N GLU A 304 -22.29 -8.57 -1.45
CA GLU A 304 -23.06 -7.32 -1.48
C GLU A 304 -22.24 -6.15 -0.94
N ALA A 305 -21.50 -6.38 0.16
CA ALA A 305 -20.65 -5.37 0.75
C ALA A 305 -19.45 -5.01 -0.12
N ASP A 306 -18.76 -5.98 -0.72
CA ASP A 306 -17.61 -5.70 -1.60
C ASP A 306 -18.05 -4.92 -2.85
N ALA A 307 -19.20 -5.27 -3.44
CA ALA A 307 -19.75 -4.51 -4.56
C ALA A 307 -20.08 -3.05 -4.18
N ALA A 308 -20.65 -2.84 -2.99
CA ALA A 308 -20.90 -1.51 -2.46
C ALA A 308 -19.60 -0.74 -2.18
N ILE A 309 -18.57 -1.40 -1.64
CA ILE A 309 -17.24 -0.81 -1.40
C ILE A 309 -16.58 -0.36 -2.70
N VAL A 310 -16.62 -1.19 -3.75
CA VAL A 310 -16.06 -0.83 -5.06
C VAL A 310 -16.79 0.38 -5.64
N LYS A 311 -18.12 0.39 -5.57
CA LYS A 311 -18.93 1.52 -6.05
C LYS A 311 -18.68 2.79 -5.24
N PHE A 312 -18.55 2.65 -3.92
CA PHE A 312 -18.20 3.73 -3.02
C PHE A 312 -16.82 4.24 -3.42
N CYS A 313 -15.75 3.49 -3.18
CA CYS A 313 -14.38 3.98 -3.34
C CYS A 313 -14.04 4.45 -4.77
N GLY A 314 -14.72 3.93 -5.79
CA GLY A 314 -14.57 4.36 -7.19
C GLY A 314 -15.34 5.64 -7.58
N ASN A 315 -16.07 6.27 -6.66
CA ASN A 315 -16.81 7.50 -6.96
C ASN A 315 -15.85 8.66 -7.28
N PHE A 316 -15.92 9.14 -8.51
CA PHE A 316 -15.02 10.16 -9.04
C PHE A 316 -15.14 11.50 -8.31
N ASP A 317 -16.33 11.85 -7.79
CA ASP A 317 -16.55 13.13 -7.13
C ASP A 317 -15.69 13.25 -5.86
N TRP A 318 -15.51 12.16 -5.13
CA TRP A 318 -14.76 12.15 -3.87
C TRP A 318 -13.27 12.40 -4.06
N LYS A 319 -12.72 12.02 -5.21
CA LYS A 319 -11.32 12.31 -5.57
C LYS A 319 -11.04 13.82 -5.64
N THR A 320 -12.08 14.64 -5.81
CA THR A 320 -11.95 16.10 -5.81
C THR A 320 -12.04 16.71 -4.40
N TRP A 321 -12.41 15.93 -3.38
CA TRP A 321 -12.65 16.41 -2.03
C TRP A 321 -11.43 16.19 -1.12
N VAL A 322 -11.33 17.01 -0.09
CA VAL A 322 -10.34 16.91 0.99
C VAL A 322 -11.09 16.78 2.30
N VAL A 323 -10.80 15.72 3.04
CA VAL A 323 -11.41 15.46 4.34
C VAL A 323 -10.63 16.23 5.40
N VAL A 324 -11.32 17.10 6.14
CA VAL A 324 -10.76 18.04 7.11
C VAL A 324 -11.49 17.92 8.46
N PRO A 325 -10.86 18.28 9.60
CA PRO A 325 -11.59 18.43 10.84
C PRO A 325 -12.66 19.51 10.71
N LEU A 326 -13.75 19.41 11.47
CA LEU A 326 -14.88 20.35 11.42
C LEU A 326 -14.44 21.82 11.52
N VAL A 327 -13.45 22.11 12.37
CA VAL A 327 -12.92 23.46 12.58
C VAL A 327 -12.26 24.06 11.33
N SER A 328 -11.84 23.21 10.39
CA SER A 328 -11.10 23.58 9.19
C SER A 328 -11.97 23.65 7.92
N ILE A 329 -13.27 23.34 8.00
CA ILE A 329 -14.19 23.43 6.86
C ILE A 329 -14.19 24.86 6.31
N GLY A 330 -14.34 25.87 7.17
CA GLY A 330 -14.23 27.28 6.78
C GLY A 330 -15.10 27.63 5.56
N ASN A 331 -14.47 28.20 4.52
CA ASN A 331 -15.08 28.57 3.25
C ASN A 331 -15.39 27.38 2.30
N GLU A 332 -15.41 26.16 2.83
CA GLU A 332 -15.69 24.89 2.11
C GLU A 332 -14.71 24.55 0.98
N MET A 333 -13.66 25.35 0.79
CA MET A 333 -12.72 25.19 -0.33
C MET A 333 -11.27 25.28 0.16
N THR A 334 -10.40 24.46 -0.43
CA THR A 334 -8.95 24.59 -0.32
C THR A 334 -8.44 25.76 -1.17
N SER A 335 -7.19 26.18 -0.97
CA SER A 335 -6.47 27.12 -1.84
C SER A 335 -6.41 26.66 -3.31
N HIS A 336 -6.55 25.36 -3.55
CA HIS A 336 -6.49 24.73 -4.88
C HIS A 336 -7.89 24.46 -5.47
N GLY A 337 -8.96 25.00 -4.86
CA GLY A 337 -10.33 24.86 -5.37
C GLY A 337 -10.97 23.48 -5.14
N ARG A 338 -10.36 22.62 -4.32
CA ARG A 338 -10.98 21.35 -3.86
C ARG A 338 -11.98 21.61 -2.74
N HIS A 339 -13.07 20.85 -2.72
CA HIS A 339 -14.08 20.92 -1.64
C HIS A 339 -13.53 20.35 -0.35
N LYS A 340 -13.77 21.04 0.77
CA LYS A 340 -13.49 20.56 2.11
C LYS A 340 -14.73 19.93 2.69
N VAL A 341 -14.60 18.70 3.16
CA VAL A 341 -15.69 17.97 3.82
C VAL A 341 -15.19 17.39 5.14
N TYR A 342 -16.07 17.17 6.10
CA TYR A 342 -15.71 16.43 7.31
C TYR A 342 -15.84 14.91 7.14
N GLN A 343 -16.82 14.51 6.33
CA GLN A 343 -17.20 13.12 6.12
C GLN A 343 -17.64 12.93 4.67
N ILE A 344 -17.25 11.79 4.12
CA ILE A 344 -17.73 11.23 2.86
C ILE A 344 -18.55 10.00 3.25
N GLN A 345 -19.82 9.97 2.85
CA GLN A 345 -20.72 8.87 3.18
C GLN A 345 -21.62 8.52 2.01
N ASP A 346 -21.97 7.24 1.90
CA ASP A 346 -23.02 6.75 1.01
C ASP A 346 -23.67 5.49 1.60
N HIS A 347 -24.83 5.11 1.07
CA HIS A 347 -25.53 3.91 1.49
C HIS A 347 -26.07 3.07 0.33
N TYR A 348 -26.17 1.77 0.57
CA TYR A 348 -26.55 0.79 -0.43
C TYR A 348 -27.58 -0.18 0.15
N LEU A 349 -28.67 -0.42 -0.59
CA LEU A 349 -29.66 -1.44 -0.22
C LEU A 349 -29.06 -2.84 -0.36
N ILE A 350 -29.16 -3.65 0.69
CA ILE A 350 -28.66 -5.03 0.76
C ILE A 350 -29.75 -5.98 1.28
N ASN A 351 -29.54 -7.30 1.21
CA ASN A 351 -30.48 -8.32 1.67
C ASN A 351 -31.90 -8.14 1.08
N GLY A 352 -31.97 -7.86 -0.23
CA GLY A 352 -33.25 -7.61 -0.92
C GLY A 352 -33.94 -6.30 -0.53
N GLY A 353 -33.19 -5.33 0.01
CA GLY A 353 -33.69 -4.00 0.35
C GLY A 353 -34.21 -3.85 1.79
N ASN A 354 -34.02 -4.87 2.63
CA ASN A 354 -34.42 -4.80 4.03
C ASN A 354 -33.45 -4.00 4.90
N ASN A 355 -32.19 -3.90 4.47
CA ASN A 355 -31.11 -3.23 5.21
C ASN A 355 -30.40 -2.23 4.29
N ASN A 356 -29.84 -1.18 4.90
CA ASN A 356 -28.86 -0.28 4.30
C ASN A 356 -27.46 -0.67 4.79
N LEU A 357 -26.51 -0.81 3.87
CA LEU A 357 -25.08 -0.80 4.15
C LEU A 357 -24.56 0.62 4.04
N TRP A 358 -24.01 1.15 5.12
CA TRP A 358 -23.41 2.48 5.19
C TRP A 358 -21.88 2.37 5.13
N LEU A 359 -21.28 3.19 4.27
CA LEU A 359 -19.84 3.29 4.09
C LEU A 359 -19.41 4.72 4.34
N ASP A 360 -18.42 4.92 5.20
CA ASP A 360 -17.95 6.25 5.58
C ASP A 360 -16.43 6.38 5.57
N VAL A 361 -15.97 7.57 5.18
CA VAL A 361 -14.61 8.05 5.42
C VAL A 361 -14.70 9.43 6.07
N TYR A 362 -14.19 9.59 7.28
CA TYR A 362 -14.30 10.86 8.01
C TYR A 362 -13.06 11.19 8.85
N PHE A 363 -12.94 12.44 9.27
CA PHE A 363 -11.83 12.89 10.10
C PHE A 363 -12.06 12.58 11.59
N ALA A 364 -11.07 11.98 12.26
CA ALA A 364 -11.12 11.69 13.69
C ALA A 364 -11.17 12.99 14.53
N GLN A 365 -12.14 13.09 15.46
CA GLN A 365 -12.36 14.33 16.22
C GLN A 365 -11.40 14.52 17.41
N SER A 366 -10.89 13.43 17.99
CA SER A 366 -10.01 13.48 19.15
C SER A 366 -8.55 13.43 18.73
N SER A 367 -7.74 14.37 19.22
CA SER A 367 -6.27 14.39 19.11
C SER A 367 -5.68 14.38 17.68
N CYS A 368 -6.48 14.73 16.68
CA CYS A 368 -6.08 14.74 15.28
C CYS A 368 -6.08 16.14 14.68
N THR A 369 -5.05 16.44 13.89
CA THR A 369 -4.88 17.70 13.17
C THR A 369 -4.48 17.43 11.72
N GLY A 370 -4.78 18.35 10.82
CA GLY A 370 -4.40 18.23 9.40
C GLY A 370 -5.59 18.00 8.50
N SER A 371 -5.35 17.35 7.37
CA SER A 371 -6.34 17.02 6.35
C SER A 371 -5.82 15.89 5.49
N PHE A 372 -6.69 15.15 4.82
CA PHE A 372 -6.26 14.14 3.86
C PHE A 372 -7.11 14.20 2.59
N ALA A 373 -6.47 13.93 1.45
CA ALA A 373 -7.17 13.76 0.19
C ALA A 373 -7.80 12.36 0.14
N PHE A 374 -8.99 12.25 -0.44
CA PHE A 374 -9.57 10.94 -0.68
C PHE A 374 -8.74 10.17 -1.72
N ASN A 375 -8.36 8.93 -1.39
CA ASN A 375 -7.61 8.02 -2.26
C ASN A 375 -8.40 6.72 -2.41
N GLU A 376 -8.68 6.32 -3.66
CA GLU A 376 -9.47 5.13 -4.00
C GLU A 376 -8.80 3.84 -3.51
N THR A 377 -7.49 3.69 -3.74
CA THR A 377 -6.72 2.50 -3.37
C THR A 377 -6.71 2.31 -1.84
N ILE A 378 -6.46 3.39 -1.10
CA ILE A 378 -6.50 3.37 0.37
C ILE A 378 -7.92 3.05 0.85
N CYS A 379 -8.95 3.69 0.28
CA CYS A 379 -10.35 3.40 0.62
C CYS A 379 -10.72 1.93 0.43
N LEU A 380 -10.41 1.35 -0.74
CA LEU A 380 -10.69 -0.06 -1.05
C LEU A 380 -9.98 -0.97 -0.04
N THR A 381 -8.73 -0.65 0.24
CA THR A 381 -7.86 -1.42 1.13
C THR A 381 -8.38 -1.40 2.57
N GLN A 382 -8.69 -0.22 3.11
CA GLN A 382 -9.17 -0.09 4.49
C GLN A 382 -10.58 -0.69 4.67
N MET A 383 -11.48 -0.47 3.71
CA MET A 383 -12.82 -1.05 3.76
C MET A 383 -12.79 -2.58 3.65
N ARG A 384 -11.96 -3.15 2.77
CA ARG A 384 -11.79 -4.62 2.69
C ARG A 384 -11.12 -5.19 3.93
N THR A 385 -10.23 -4.43 4.56
CA THR A 385 -9.63 -4.81 5.84
C THR A 385 -10.70 -4.92 6.93
N ILE A 386 -11.63 -3.97 7.01
CA ILE A 386 -12.80 -4.06 7.92
C ILE A 386 -13.66 -5.28 7.58
N LEU A 387 -14.04 -5.44 6.30
CA LEU A 387 -14.91 -6.51 5.82
C LEU A 387 -14.37 -7.91 6.13
N ASN A 388 -13.04 -8.07 6.05
CA ASN A 388 -12.37 -9.36 6.24
C ASN A 388 -11.83 -9.55 7.65
N GLY A 389 -11.54 -8.49 8.40
CA GLY A 389 -11.02 -8.56 9.76
C GLY A 389 -12.09 -8.82 10.81
N CYS A 390 -13.33 -8.35 10.60
CA CYS A 390 -14.36 -8.46 11.63
C CYS A 390 -15.13 -9.78 11.71
N ASP A 391 -15.12 -10.57 10.64
CA ASP A 391 -15.54 -11.97 10.67
C ASP A 391 -14.79 -12.75 9.59
N THR A 392 -13.91 -13.67 10.01
CA THR A 392 -13.10 -14.50 9.10
C THR A 392 -13.69 -15.90 8.88
N SER A 393 -14.88 -16.19 9.45
CA SER A 393 -15.43 -17.55 9.47
C SER A 393 -16.12 -17.98 8.16
N GLY A 394 -16.38 -17.05 7.25
CA GLY A 394 -16.97 -17.32 5.93
C GLY A 394 -17.39 -16.04 5.20
N LEU A 395 -18.20 -16.19 4.15
CA LEU A 395 -18.78 -15.09 3.37
C LEU A 395 -20.07 -14.50 3.99
N PHE A 396 -20.64 -15.20 4.97
CA PHE A 396 -21.80 -14.77 5.75
C PHE A 396 -21.83 -15.54 7.09
N PRO A 397 -22.26 -14.91 8.20
CA PRO A 397 -22.60 -13.48 8.30
C PRO A 397 -21.34 -12.61 8.36
N LYS A 398 -21.38 -11.44 7.71
CA LYS A 398 -20.39 -10.37 7.95
C LYS A 398 -20.97 -9.33 8.88
N HIS A 399 -20.09 -8.71 9.66
CA HIS A 399 -20.41 -7.59 10.55
C HIS A 399 -19.53 -6.41 10.18
N GLY A 400 -20.08 -5.21 10.29
CA GLY A 400 -19.35 -3.97 10.09
C GLY A 400 -18.33 -3.69 11.19
N GLY A 401 -17.45 -2.73 10.93
CA GLY A 401 -16.41 -2.30 11.86
C GLY A 401 -15.85 -0.94 11.46
N VAL A 402 -14.83 -0.52 12.20
CA VAL A 402 -14.15 0.76 12.02
C VAL A 402 -12.64 0.53 12.07
N ILE A 403 -11.90 1.21 11.21
CA ILE A 403 -10.44 1.33 11.31
C ILE A 403 -10.08 2.81 11.40
N LEU A 404 -9.16 3.14 12.30
CA LEU A 404 -8.53 4.44 12.39
C LEU A 404 -7.14 4.31 11.75
N ASP A 405 -6.91 5.11 10.72
CA ASP A 405 -5.67 5.20 9.98
C ASP A 405 -5.14 6.63 10.13
N VAL A 406 -4.22 6.81 11.10
CA VAL A 406 -3.75 8.11 11.59
C VAL A 406 -4.93 8.99 12.06
N CYS A 407 -5.51 9.79 11.15
CA CYS A 407 -6.66 10.66 11.40
C CYS A 407 -7.85 10.39 10.47
N ALA A 408 -7.71 9.47 9.52
CA ALA A 408 -8.79 9.00 8.67
C ALA A 408 -9.50 7.84 9.35
N VAL A 409 -10.83 7.92 9.44
CA VAL A 409 -11.66 6.84 9.96
C VAL A 409 -12.45 6.24 8.83
N TYR A 410 -12.28 4.94 8.58
CA TYR A 410 -13.09 4.19 7.63
C TYR A 410 -14.07 3.34 8.40
N ARG A 411 -15.33 3.31 7.97
CA ARG A 411 -16.39 2.54 8.62
C ARG A 411 -17.24 1.79 7.61
N ILE A 412 -17.55 0.54 7.96
CA ILE A 412 -18.62 -0.25 7.36
C ILE A 412 -19.64 -0.49 8.45
N SER A 413 -20.91 -0.18 8.20
CA SER A 413 -21.99 -0.55 9.11
C SER A 413 -23.24 -0.95 8.33
N ALA A 414 -24.14 -1.70 8.95
CA ALA A 414 -25.43 -2.02 8.37
C ALA A 414 -26.55 -1.79 9.39
N SER A 415 -27.70 -1.34 8.90
CA SER A 415 -28.91 -1.13 9.69
C SER A 415 -30.14 -1.54 8.87
N PRO A 416 -31.28 -1.85 9.52
CA PRO A 416 -32.57 -1.89 8.83
C PRO A 416 -32.77 -0.64 7.96
N ALA A 417 -33.38 -0.80 6.79
CA ALA A 417 -33.60 0.30 5.85
C ALA A 417 -34.54 1.39 6.42
N SER A 418 -35.34 1.04 7.43
CA SER A 418 -36.20 1.96 8.18
C SER A 418 -35.46 2.78 9.24
N ASP A 419 -34.26 2.35 9.64
CA ASP A 419 -33.53 3.01 10.71
C ASP A 419 -32.89 4.30 10.19
N PRO A 420 -32.82 5.36 11.03
CA PRO A 420 -32.09 6.55 10.66
C PRO A 420 -30.63 6.20 10.41
N ASP A 421 -29.97 7.06 9.64
CA ASP A 421 -28.54 6.97 9.38
C ASP A 421 -27.74 6.75 10.69
N PRO A 422 -27.16 5.55 10.91
CA PRO A 422 -26.40 5.25 12.12
C PRO A 422 -25.08 6.03 12.15
N THR A 423 -24.75 6.71 11.05
CA THR A 423 -23.51 7.44 10.80
C THR A 423 -23.64 8.94 11.04
N SER A 424 -24.84 9.45 11.37
CA SER A 424 -25.08 10.89 11.56
C SER A 424 -24.39 11.43 12.82
N LEU A 425 -23.08 11.60 12.74
CA LEU A 425 -22.23 12.15 13.80
C LEU A 425 -22.62 13.59 14.14
N ILE A 426 -23.23 14.32 13.19
CA ILE A 426 -23.56 15.74 13.33
C ILE A 426 -24.94 15.96 13.98
N SER A 427 -25.89 15.03 13.86
CA SER A 427 -27.28 15.31 14.28
C SER A 427 -27.59 14.93 15.73
N ASN A 428 -26.83 13.99 16.31
CA ASN A 428 -27.20 13.36 17.59
C ASN A 428 -26.16 13.55 18.70
N ASP A 429 -24.98 14.10 18.39
CA ASP A 429 -24.00 14.42 19.43
C ASP A 429 -24.20 15.85 19.92
N ASN A 430 -24.99 15.99 20.99
CA ASN A 430 -25.18 17.25 21.72
C ASN A 430 -23.87 17.86 22.27
N ARG A 431 -22.73 17.15 22.13
CA ARG A 431 -21.38 17.64 22.47
C ARG A 431 -20.70 18.40 21.34
N ILE A 432 -21.20 18.33 20.10
CA ILE A 432 -20.81 19.27 19.06
C ILE A 432 -21.44 20.59 19.46
N GLY A 433 -20.71 21.38 20.24
CA GLY A 433 -21.16 22.70 20.68
C GLY A 433 -21.67 23.48 19.46
N GLN A 434 -22.73 24.25 19.64
CA GLN A 434 -23.17 25.14 18.58
C GLN A 434 -21.99 26.05 18.20
N PHE A 435 -21.43 25.84 17.01
CA PHE A 435 -20.47 26.76 16.45
C PHE A 435 -21.22 28.00 15.98
N THR A 436 -21.47 28.92 16.91
CA THR A 436 -21.82 30.29 16.55
C THR A 436 -20.55 30.97 16.05
N CYS A 437 -20.55 31.35 14.77
CA CYS A 437 -19.62 32.36 14.29
C CYS A 437 -19.84 33.62 15.14
N VAL A 438 -18.84 33.98 15.94
CA VAL A 438 -18.75 35.31 16.54
C VAL A 438 -17.81 36.12 15.69
N ASP A 439 -18.10 37.41 15.53
CA ASP A 439 -17.18 38.32 14.87
C ASP A 439 -15.80 38.17 15.53
N THR A 440 -14.75 38.05 14.71
CA THR A 440 -13.39 37.92 15.22
C THR A 440 -13.12 39.11 16.14
N ASP A 441 -12.79 38.86 17.40
CA ASP A 441 -12.47 39.93 18.34
C ASP A 441 -11.13 40.58 17.95
N VAL A 442 -11.24 41.59 17.10
CA VAL A 442 -10.11 42.40 16.64
C VAL A 442 -9.63 43.38 17.71
N SER A 443 -10.26 43.46 18.88
CA SER A 443 -9.82 44.38 19.95
C SER A 443 -8.47 43.97 20.56
N ALA A 444 -8.09 42.70 20.42
CA ALA A 444 -6.77 42.19 20.80
C ALA A 444 -5.67 42.50 19.76
N LEU A 445 -6.05 42.87 18.53
CA LEU A 445 -5.10 43.28 17.50
C LEU A 445 -4.76 44.75 17.73
N GLY A 446 -3.53 45.01 18.18
CA GLY A 446 -3.04 46.37 18.39
C GLY A 446 -3.19 47.26 17.15
N PRO A 447 -3.15 48.60 17.30
CA PRO A 447 -3.47 49.56 16.24
C PRO A 447 -2.55 49.51 14.99
N SER A 448 -1.49 48.69 15.01
CA SER A 448 -0.57 48.45 13.90
C SER A 448 -0.86 47.17 13.11
N SER A 449 -1.90 46.40 13.45
CA SER A 449 -2.26 45.21 12.68
C SER A 449 -2.84 45.62 11.32
N VAL A 450 -2.34 45.03 10.24
CA VAL A 450 -2.89 45.17 8.88
C VAL A 450 -4.33 44.67 8.75
N LEU A 451 -4.85 43.99 9.78
CA LEU A 451 -6.24 43.53 9.89
C LEU A 451 -7.13 44.50 10.72
N ALA A 452 -6.57 45.57 11.28
CA ALA A 452 -7.33 46.56 12.01
C ALA A 452 -8.22 47.37 11.04
N GLY A 453 -9.53 47.16 11.12
CA GLY A 453 -10.52 47.85 10.28
C GLY A 453 -11.01 47.04 9.07
N THR A 454 -10.60 45.79 8.92
CA THR A 454 -11.20 44.88 7.94
C THR A 454 -12.40 44.19 8.59
N LEU A 455 -13.62 44.60 8.22
CA LEU A 455 -14.84 43.84 8.51
C LEU A 455 -14.85 42.63 7.55
N LEU A 456 -14.83 41.41 8.10
CA LEU A 456 -15.10 40.17 7.38
C LEU A 456 -16.59 39.83 7.50
#